data_AF-A0AA42ZER1-F1
#
_entry.id   AF-A0AA42ZER1-F1
#
_cell.length_a   1.000
_cell.length_b   1.000
_cell.length_c   1.000
_cell.angle_alpha   90.00
_cell.angle_beta   90.00
_cell.angle_gamma   90.00
#
_symmetry.space_group_name_H-M   'P 1'
#
loop_
_entity.id
_entity.type
_entity.pdbx_description
1 polymer ?
#
loop_
_entity_poly.entity_id
_entity_poly.type
_entity_poly.pdbx_seq_one_letter_code
_entity_poly.pdbx_strand_id
1 'polypeptide(L)'
;MYNLFVSGHKEDWESEPYFLELNRCLCEYTDAAITARYGDLTAGDIIELLRLPCIFAYESSCNKAPKFGRLRDLTKRQGKAKIEYETEELDKFLTGWDLEKNLAFELDILNWEMNRTHWAVKDIDLATELRSRDIILPPWARTATKAVDITKQEFDVALSFPGEIREFVRSVAVELESIIGPDSCFYDQNFTSQLAMPSLDDLLQDIYRNRSKLVVAFLCSDFQNKEWCGIEFRAIKEIIMERENKRVMYVRMDDGHVDGVLKTDGYIDGRDHNPADIARYIQQRVDLLNADN
;
A
#
# COMPACT_ATOMS: atom_id res chain seq x y z
N MET A 1 7.02 -10.58 2.20
CA MET A 1 6.67 -10.64 3.63
C MET A 1 5.17 -10.69 3.76
N TYR A 2 4.66 -11.17 4.89
CA TYR A 2 3.25 -11.06 5.26
C TYR A 2 3.11 -10.85 6.77
N ASN A 3 2.00 -10.26 7.21
CA ASN A 3 1.65 -10.12 8.61
C ASN A 3 0.87 -11.36 9.09
N LEU A 4 1.32 -11.96 10.18
CA LEU A 4 0.60 -13.02 10.88
C LEU A 4 0.09 -12.47 12.21
N PHE A 5 -1.23 -12.42 12.36
CA PHE A 5 -1.88 -12.14 13.63
C PHE A 5 -2.46 -13.43 14.19
N VAL A 6 -2.20 -13.72 15.46
CA VAL A 6 -2.80 -14.85 16.17
C VAL A 6 -3.55 -14.29 17.37
N SER A 7 -4.83 -14.65 17.51
CA SER A 7 -5.63 -14.29 18.68
C SER A 7 -6.16 -15.51 19.43
N GLY A 8 -6.12 -15.47 20.77
CA GLY A 8 -6.73 -16.44 21.67
C GLY A 8 -8.23 -16.25 21.87
N HIS A 9 -8.82 -15.21 21.30
CA HIS A 9 -10.26 -14.94 21.36
C HIS A 9 -10.93 -15.20 20.01
N LYS A 10 -12.08 -15.85 20.03
CA LYS A 10 -12.77 -16.28 18.81
C LYS A 10 -13.39 -15.11 18.06
N GLU A 11 -13.62 -14.00 18.75
CA GLU A 11 -14.37 -12.84 18.31
C GLU A 11 -13.47 -11.73 17.72
N ASP A 12 -12.15 -11.79 17.91
CA ASP A 12 -11.24 -10.65 17.62
C ASP A 12 -11.15 -10.24 16.14
N TRP A 13 -11.57 -11.12 15.21
CA TRP A 13 -11.63 -10.83 13.78
C TRP A 13 -13.05 -10.57 13.26
N GLU A 14 -14.00 -10.28 14.15
CA GLU A 14 -15.40 -10.02 13.82
C GLU A 14 -15.77 -8.53 13.97
N SER A 15 -14.90 -7.72 14.57
CA SER A 15 -15.11 -6.27 14.75
C SER A 15 -13.81 -5.49 14.81
N GLU A 16 -13.81 -4.29 14.26
CA GLU A 16 -12.70 -3.34 14.36
C GLU A 16 -12.99 -2.23 15.38
N PRO A 17 -11.95 -1.62 15.98
CA PRO A 17 -10.52 -1.91 15.82
C PRO A 17 -10.03 -3.03 16.75
N TYR A 18 -8.95 -3.73 16.36
CA TYR A 18 -8.25 -4.68 17.22
C TYR A 18 -7.17 -3.99 18.04
N PHE A 19 -6.98 -4.39 19.30
CA PHE A 19 -5.98 -3.83 20.20
C PHE A 19 -4.99 -4.90 20.64
N LEU A 20 -3.70 -4.58 20.56
CA LEU A 20 -2.62 -5.47 20.99
C LEU A 20 -1.59 -4.71 21.82
N GLU A 21 -1.08 -5.35 22.87
CA GLU A 21 0.03 -4.80 23.66
C GLU A 21 1.30 -4.75 22.81
N LEU A 22 2.07 -3.65 22.86
CA LEU A 22 3.26 -3.50 22.01
C LEU A 22 4.32 -4.58 22.25
N ASN A 23 4.38 -5.15 23.45
CA ASN A 23 5.28 -6.26 23.75
C ASN A 23 4.83 -7.61 23.16
N ARG A 24 3.77 -7.60 22.35
CA ARG A 24 3.27 -8.70 21.50
C ARG A 24 3.32 -8.37 20.01
N CYS A 25 3.77 -7.16 19.66
CA CYS A 25 3.91 -6.71 18.28
C CYS A 25 5.36 -6.89 17.83
N LEU A 26 5.59 -7.72 16.81
CA LEU A 26 6.87 -7.82 16.10
C LEU A 26 8.07 -8.13 16.98
N CYS A 27 7.86 -8.85 18.09
CA CYS A 27 8.89 -9.12 19.11
C CYS A 27 9.07 -10.61 19.39
N GLU A 28 8.00 -11.39 19.22
CA GLU A 28 8.02 -12.84 19.32
C GLU A 28 7.69 -13.43 17.94
N TYR A 29 8.31 -14.56 17.62
CA TYR A 29 8.12 -15.30 16.37
C TYR A 29 8.40 -14.53 15.07
N THR A 30 9.05 -13.38 15.17
CA THR A 30 9.54 -12.58 14.04
C THR A 30 11.06 -12.69 14.00
N ASP A 31 11.65 -12.77 12.81
CA ASP A 31 13.11 -12.79 12.65
C ASP A 31 13.77 -11.56 13.32
N ALA A 32 14.99 -11.73 13.83
CA ALA A 32 15.68 -10.68 14.57
C ALA A 32 15.98 -9.43 13.71
N ALA A 33 16.28 -9.61 12.42
CA ALA A 33 16.52 -8.48 11.52
C ALA A 33 15.23 -7.70 11.22
N ILE A 34 14.11 -8.41 11.08
CA ILE A 34 12.78 -7.80 10.87
C ILE A 34 12.31 -7.09 12.14
N THR A 35 12.50 -7.71 13.30
CA THR A 35 12.23 -7.09 14.61
C THR A 35 13.04 -5.80 14.78
N ALA A 36 14.33 -5.83 14.45
CA ALA A 36 15.19 -4.65 14.52
C ALA A 36 14.77 -3.54 13.54
N ARG A 37 14.17 -3.90 12.40
CA ARG A 37 13.70 -2.94 11.39
C ARG A 37 12.36 -2.31 11.76
N TYR A 38 11.37 -3.13 12.14
CA TYR A 38 9.98 -2.69 12.26
C TYR A 38 9.46 -2.60 13.70
N GLY A 39 10.20 -3.13 14.69
CA GLY A 39 9.72 -3.25 16.07
C GLY A 39 9.39 -1.91 16.75
N ASP A 40 10.01 -0.81 16.30
CA ASP A 40 9.71 0.52 16.83
C ASP A 40 8.38 1.10 16.31
N LEU A 41 7.86 0.55 15.20
CA LEU A 41 6.64 1.00 14.52
C LEU A 41 6.69 2.50 14.24
N THR A 42 7.75 2.96 13.58
CA THR A 42 7.83 4.34 13.08
C THR A 42 6.81 4.58 11.97
N ALA A 43 6.56 5.84 11.61
CA ALA A 43 5.60 6.16 10.55
C ALA A 43 5.95 5.50 9.20
N GLY A 44 7.25 5.36 8.88
CA GLY A 44 7.71 4.66 7.68
C GLY A 44 7.47 3.15 7.76
N ASP A 45 7.79 2.55 8.90
CA ASP A 45 7.56 1.11 9.15
C ASP A 45 6.09 0.76 9.01
N ILE A 46 5.20 1.59 9.56
CA ILE A 46 3.76 1.41 9.49
C ILE A 46 3.31 1.36 8.04
N ILE A 47 3.75 2.30 7.20
CA ILE A 47 3.38 2.33 5.79
C ILE A 47 3.79 1.05 5.08
N GLU A 48 5.00 0.54 5.32
CA GLU A 48 5.46 -0.72 4.72
C GLU A 48 4.63 -1.92 5.22
N LEU A 49 4.33 -1.99 6.52
CA LEU A 49 3.54 -3.07 7.11
C LEU A 49 2.08 -3.06 6.65
N LEU A 50 1.49 -1.90 6.37
CA LEU A 50 0.13 -1.76 5.83
C LEU A 50 -0.01 -2.37 4.43
N ARG A 51 1.08 -2.40 3.65
CA ARG A 51 1.11 -2.95 2.29
C ARG A 51 1.22 -4.48 2.25
N LEU A 52 1.54 -5.11 3.38
CA LEU A 52 1.71 -6.55 3.44
C LEU A 52 0.36 -7.28 3.59
N PRO A 53 0.17 -8.42 2.91
CA PRO A 53 -0.99 -9.27 3.14
C PRO A 53 -1.01 -9.78 4.58
N CYS A 54 -2.21 -9.99 5.13
CA CYS A 54 -2.42 -10.42 6.49
C CYS A 54 -3.11 -11.79 6.54
N ILE A 55 -2.61 -12.64 7.43
CA ILE A 55 -3.32 -13.82 7.92
C ILE A 55 -3.79 -13.51 9.34
N PHE A 56 -5.10 -13.44 9.52
CA PHE A 56 -5.74 -13.29 10.82
C PHE A 56 -6.14 -14.68 11.35
N ALA A 57 -5.20 -15.31 12.06
CA ALA A 57 -5.32 -16.63 12.62
C ALA A 57 -5.84 -16.60 14.06
N TYR A 58 -6.14 -17.78 14.57
CA TYR A 58 -6.56 -17.99 15.95
C TYR A 58 -5.60 -18.95 16.63
N GLU A 59 -5.49 -18.86 17.95
CA GLU A 59 -4.79 -19.88 18.71
C GLU A 59 -5.43 -21.26 18.49
N SER A 60 -4.64 -22.33 18.53
CA SER A 60 -5.06 -23.72 18.25
C SER A 60 -6.30 -24.14 19.04
N SER A 61 -6.43 -23.64 20.27
CA SER A 61 -7.57 -23.89 21.17
C SER A 61 -8.90 -23.36 20.63
N CYS A 62 -8.87 -22.38 19.73
CA CYS A 62 -10.07 -21.77 19.17
C CYS A 62 -10.77 -22.65 18.13
N ASN A 63 -10.01 -23.50 17.43
CA ASN A 63 -10.48 -24.35 16.34
C ASN A 63 -11.30 -23.58 15.27
N LYS A 64 -10.82 -22.39 14.87
CA LYS A 64 -11.38 -21.55 13.81
C LYS A 64 -10.40 -21.47 12.63
N ALA A 65 -10.93 -21.40 11.42
CA ALA A 65 -10.12 -21.16 10.23
C ALA A 65 -9.59 -19.71 10.24
N PRO A 66 -8.35 -19.47 9.79
CA PRO A 66 -7.83 -18.12 9.64
C PRO A 66 -8.59 -17.34 8.57
N LYS A 67 -8.53 -16.01 8.67
CA LYS A 67 -9.04 -15.10 7.64
C LYS A 67 -7.89 -14.46 6.88
N PHE A 68 -8.14 -14.11 5.63
CA PHE A 68 -7.24 -13.32 4.80
C PHE A 68 -7.67 -11.85 4.82
N GLY A 69 -6.73 -10.94 4.66
CA GLY A 69 -7.04 -9.52 4.55
C GLY A 69 -5.81 -8.64 4.59
N ARG A 70 -5.99 -7.39 5.01
CA ARG A 70 -4.91 -6.40 5.14
C ARG A 70 -5.14 -5.45 6.30
N LEU A 71 -4.13 -4.64 6.58
CA LEU A 71 -4.26 -3.52 7.50
C LEU A 71 -4.75 -2.27 6.75
N ARG A 72 -5.55 -1.45 7.42
CA ARG A 72 -6.03 -0.15 6.93
C ARG A 72 -5.36 1.01 7.64
N ASP A 73 -5.17 0.89 8.95
CA ASP A 73 -4.45 1.86 9.75
C ASP A 73 -3.79 1.22 10.96
N LEU A 74 -2.71 1.84 11.43
CA LEU A 74 -2.02 1.44 12.64
C LEU A 74 -1.67 2.66 13.47
N THR A 75 -2.17 2.72 14.71
CA THR A 75 -1.82 3.78 15.65
C THR A 75 -1.20 3.21 16.92
N LYS A 76 0.02 3.66 17.24
CA LYS A 76 0.72 3.36 18.50
C LYS A 76 0.40 4.43 19.55
N ARG A 77 -0.21 4.03 20.67
CA ARG A 77 -0.51 4.95 21.79
C ARG A 77 -0.59 4.19 23.12
N GLN A 78 -0.06 4.79 24.20
CA GLN A 78 -0.17 4.26 25.57
C GLN A 78 0.29 2.78 25.72
N GLY A 79 1.35 2.37 25.02
CA GLY A 79 1.85 1.00 25.12
C GLY A 79 1.07 -0.03 24.30
N LYS A 80 0.07 0.38 23.52
CA LYS A 80 -0.75 -0.48 22.66
C LYS A 80 -0.67 -0.07 21.19
N ALA A 81 -0.86 -1.04 20.31
CA ALA A 81 -1.20 -0.84 18.92
C ALA A 81 -2.72 -0.94 18.76
N LYS A 82 -3.33 0.10 18.20
CA LYS A 82 -4.68 0.07 17.64
C LYS A 82 -4.54 -0.29 16.16
N ILE A 83 -5.16 -1.38 15.75
CA ILE A 83 -5.07 -1.94 14.41
C ILE A 83 -6.45 -1.87 13.78
N GLU A 84 -6.57 -1.10 12.70
CA GLU A 84 -7.72 -1.13 11.80
C GLU A 84 -7.33 -2.02 10.64
N TYR A 85 -8.20 -2.96 10.26
CA TYR A 85 -7.90 -3.98 9.28
C TYR A 85 -9.11 -4.17 8.38
N GLU A 86 -9.02 -5.05 7.41
CA GLU A 86 -10.22 -5.57 6.75
C GLU A 86 -9.95 -7.00 6.34
N THR A 87 -11.02 -7.80 6.32
CA THR A 87 -10.95 -9.18 5.84
C THR A 87 -11.56 -9.28 4.45
N GLU A 88 -10.88 -10.02 3.58
CA GLU A 88 -11.34 -10.30 2.23
C GLU A 88 -11.69 -11.79 2.14
N GLU A 89 -12.92 -12.09 1.71
CA GLU A 89 -13.35 -13.48 1.52
C GLU A 89 -12.76 -14.02 0.21
N LEU A 90 -12.08 -15.17 0.32
CA LEU A 90 -11.53 -15.91 -0.82
C LEU A 90 -12.33 -17.20 -1.03
N ASP A 91 -12.49 -17.62 -2.30
CA ASP A 91 -13.17 -18.87 -2.66
C ASP A 91 -12.59 -20.11 -1.93
N LYS A 92 -11.28 -20.08 -1.70
CA LYS A 92 -10.53 -21.11 -0.98
C LYS A 92 -9.42 -20.44 -0.19
N PHE A 93 -9.33 -20.76 1.10
CA PHE A 93 -8.24 -20.29 1.94
C PHE A 93 -7.76 -21.38 2.91
N LEU A 94 -6.75 -21.04 3.71
CA LEU A 94 -6.10 -21.91 4.67
C LEU A 94 -7.06 -22.39 5.77
N THR A 95 -6.80 -23.59 6.28
CA THR A 95 -7.38 -24.07 7.54
C THR A 95 -6.40 -23.87 8.70
N GLY A 96 -6.89 -23.97 9.95
CA GLY A 96 -5.99 -23.99 11.11
C GLY A 96 -4.97 -25.14 11.05
N TRP A 97 -5.37 -26.29 10.49
CA TRP A 97 -4.48 -27.43 10.26
C TRP A 97 -3.38 -27.11 9.24
N ASP A 98 -3.68 -26.30 8.22
CA ASP A 98 -2.67 -25.90 7.25
C ASP A 98 -1.58 -25.04 7.90
N LEU A 99 -1.96 -24.08 8.74
CA LEU A 99 -1.00 -23.24 9.48
C LEU A 99 -0.13 -24.05 10.45
N GLU A 100 -0.69 -25.07 11.11
CA GLU A 100 0.04 -25.81 12.15
C GLU A 100 0.85 -27.01 11.65
N LYS A 101 0.42 -27.64 10.56
CA LYS A 101 0.93 -28.97 10.17
C LYS A 101 1.32 -29.06 8.71
N ASN A 102 0.46 -28.60 7.80
CA ASN A 102 0.69 -28.86 6.38
C ASN A 102 1.60 -27.84 5.69
N LEU A 103 1.59 -26.59 6.13
CA LEU A 103 2.31 -25.47 5.53
C LEU A 103 3.12 -24.67 6.56
N ALA A 104 3.28 -25.19 7.78
CA ALA A 104 3.96 -24.47 8.85
C ALA A 104 5.39 -24.08 8.45
N PHE A 105 6.12 -24.99 7.79
CA PHE A 105 7.48 -24.71 7.34
C PHE A 105 7.50 -23.67 6.21
N GLU A 106 6.65 -23.86 5.19
CA GLU A 106 6.53 -22.99 4.02
C GLU A 106 6.10 -21.58 4.42
N LEU A 107 5.31 -21.43 5.48
CA LEU A 107 4.81 -20.15 5.99
C LEU A 107 5.68 -19.56 7.12
N ASP A 108 6.82 -20.19 7.45
CA ASP A 108 7.72 -19.83 8.57
C ASP A 108 6.98 -19.70 9.91
N ILE A 109 6.04 -20.61 10.13
CA ILE A 109 5.31 -20.73 11.39
C ILE A 109 6.09 -21.68 12.30
N LEU A 110 6.55 -21.13 13.42
CA LEU A 110 7.36 -21.82 14.39
C LEU A 110 6.52 -22.79 15.22
N ASN A 111 7.22 -23.78 15.79
CA ASN A 111 6.59 -24.70 16.73
C ASN A 111 5.96 -23.93 17.90
N TRP A 112 4.73 -24.30 18.25
CA TRP A 112 3.94 -23.69 19.32
C TRP A 112 3.51 -22.23 19.11
N GLU A 113 3.83 -21.61 17.98
CA GLU A 113 3.46 -20.21 17.68
C GLU A 113 1.95 -19.98 17.73
N MET A 114 1.15 -20.95 17.28
CA MET A 114 -0.31 -20.92 17.33
C MET A 114 -0.90 -21.10 18.76
N ASN A 115 -0.11 -21.06 19.83
CA ASN A 115 -0.63 -21.18 21.21
C ASN A 115 -0.51 -19.87 22.00
N ARG A 116 -0.30 -18.76 21.32
CA ARG A 116 -0.04 -17.48 21.97
C ARG A 116 -0.49 -16.32 21.09
N THR A 117 -1.23 -15.40 21.68
CA THR A 117 -1.69 -14.18 21.01
C THR A 117 -0.52 -13.24 20.72
N HIS A 118 -0.31 -12.90 19.44
CA HIS A 118 0.77 -12.03 18.98
C HIS A 118 0.54 -11.51 17.56
N TRP A 119 1.41 -10.58 17.15
CA TRP A 119 1.62 -10.18 15.77
C TRP A 119 3.07 -10.43 15.38
N ALA A 120 3.27 -11.18 14.30
CA ALA A 120 4.57 -11.42 13.68
C ALA A 120 4.59 -11.01 12.21
N VAL A 121 5.79 -10.73 11.68
CA VAL A 121 6.03 -10.56 10.24
C VAL A 121 6.94 -11.67 9.75
N LYS A 122 6.53 -12.33 8.66
CA LYS A 122 7.23 -13.48 8.08
C LYS A 122 7.87 -13.10 6.76
N ASP A 123 9.11 -13.50 6.55
CA ASP A 123 9.88 -13.15 5.34
C ASP A 123 9.71 -14.15 4.20
N ILE A 124 8.46 -14.34 3.79
CA ILE A 124 8.10 -15.26 2.72
C ILE A 124 7.19 -14.59 1.70
N ASP A 125 7.26 -15.09 0.47
CA ASP A 125 6.31 -14.82 -0.60
C ASP A 125 5.04 -15.65 -0.39
N LEU A 126 4.12 -15.09 0.40
CA LEU A 126 2.87 -15.76 0.74
C LEU A 126 2.10 -16.21 -0.52
N ALA A 127 2.07 -15.38 -1.56
CA ALA A 127 1.35 -15.72 -2.78
C ALA A 127 1.97 -16.91 -3.51
N THR A 128 3.30 -17.04 -3.51
CA THR A 128 4.00 -18.18 -4.11
C THR A 128 3.74 -19.46 -3.34
N GLU A 129 3.83 -19.42 -2.01
CA GLU A 129 3.59 -20.61 -1.18
C GLU A 129 2.14 -21.10 -1.28
N LEU A 130 1.17 -20.18 -1.29
CA LEU A 130 -0.24 -20.53 -1.38
C LEU A 130 -0.67 -21.05 -2.75
N ARG A 131 0.02 -20.64 -3.83
CA ARG A 131 -0.24 -21.19 -5.18
C ARG A 131 -0.01 -22.69 -5.24
N SER A 132 0.91 -23.25 -4.45
CA SER A 132 1.16 -24.70 -4.38
C SER A 132 -0.07 -25.51 -3.91
N ARG A 133 -1.05 -24.83 -3.29
CA ARG A 133 -2.32 -25.41 -2.80
C ARG A 133 -3.53 -24.97 -3.60
N ASP A 134 -3.34 -24.43 -4.79
CA ASP A 134 -4.42 -23.83 -5.60
C ASP A 134 -5.17 -22.71 -4.86
N ILE A 135 -4.50 -22.01 -3.94
CA ILE A 135 -5.04 -20.82 -3.28
C ILE A 135 -4.49 -19.61 -4.04
N ILE A 136 -5.38 -18.89 -4.72
CA ILE A 136 -5.03 -17.72 -5.51
C ILE A 136 -5.36 -16.47 -4.70
N LEU A 137 -4.32 -15.77 -4.26
CA LEU A 137 -4.48 -14.46 -3.65
C LEU A 137 -4.82 -13.38 -4.69
N PRO A 138 -5.53 -12.31 -4.27
CA PRO A 138 -5.84 -11.16 -5.13
C PRO A 138 -4.55 -10.48 -5.64
N PRO A 139 -4.60 -9.75 -6.78
CA PRO A 139 -3.43 -9.12 -7.38
C PRO A 139 -2.59 -8.30 -6.40
N TRP A 140 -3.24 -7.57 -5.50
CA TRP A 140 -2.55 -6.73 -4.53
C TRP A 140 -1.69 -7.50 -3.52
N ALA A 141 -2.03 -8.76 -3.24
CA ALA A 141 -1.27 -9.57 -2.30
C ALA A 141 -0.14 -10.38 -2.96
N ARG A 142 -0.06 -10.37 -4.31
CA ARG A 142 0.86 -11.20 -5.09
C ARG A 142 2.24 -10.58 -5.31
N THR A 143 2.39 -9.28 -5.06
CA THR A 143 3.59 -8.51 -5.45
C THR A 143 4.41 -8.02 -4.24
N ALA A 144 3.95 -8.28 -3.00
CA ALA A 144 4.51 -7.75 -1.74
C ALA A 144 5.91 -8.28 -1.32
N THR A 145 6.70 -8.87 -2.22
CA THR A 145 7.92 -9.62 -1.86
C THR A 145 9.20 -9.30 -2.59
N LYS A 146 9.20 -8.42 -3.60
CA LYS A 146 10.48 -7.90 -4.10
C LYS A 146 10.62 -6.47 -3.62
N ALA A 147 11.70 -6.20 -2.88
CA ALA A 147 12.17 -4.83 -2.73
C ALA A 147 12.26 -4.23 -4.13
N VAL A 148 11.33 -3.34 -4.44
CA VAL A 148 11.23 -2.72 -5.75
C VAL A 148 12.36 -1.74 -5.88
N ASP A 149 13.23 -1.93 -6.86
CA ASP A 149 14.27 -0.97 -7.20
C ASP A 149 13.62 0.20 -7.96
N ILE A 150 13.42 1.31 -7.28
CA ILE A 150 12.75 2.50 -7.84
C ILE A 150 13.46 3.03 -9.09
N THR A 151 14.73 2.70 -9.31
CA THR A 151 15.46 3.15 -10.50
C THR A 151 15.07 2.37 -11.76
N LYS A 152 14.38 1.24 -11.61
CA LYS A 152 13.98 0.35 -12.71
C LYS A 152 12.47 0.09 -12.77
N GLN A 153 11.74 0.43 -11.71
CA GLN A 153 10.31 0.18 -11.65
C GLN A 153 9.55 1.01 -12.68
N GLU A 154 8.61 0.36 -13.35
CA GLU A 154 7.55 0.99 -14.14
C GLU A 154 6.25 1.00 -13.31
N PHE A 155 5.54 2.12 -13.35
CA PHE A 155 4.33 2.37 -12.61
C PHE A 155 3.13 2.48 -13.56
N ASP A 156 1.99 1.95 -13.14
CA ASP A 156 0.73 2.23 -13.81
C ASP A 156 0.29 3.67 -13.56
N VAL A 157 0.57 4.19 -12.36
CA VAL A 157 0.18 5.54 -11.93
C VAL A 157 1.29 6.22 -11.14
N ALA A 158 1.49 7.52 -11.36
CA ALA A 158 2.23 8.38 -10.44
C ALA A 158 1.37 9.53 -9.91
N LEU A 159 1.43 9.77 -8.60
CA LEU A 159 0.67 10.82 -7.93
C LEU A 159 1.56 12.04 -7.68
N SER A 160 1.29 13.14 -8.37
CA SER A 160 1.96 14.44 -8.15
C SER A 160 1.06 15.34 -7.31
N PHE A 161 1.57 15.80 -6.17
CA PHE A 161 0.79 16.56 -5.21
C PHE A 161 1.68 17.44 -4.30
N PRO A 162 1.14 18.56 -3.80
CA PRO A 162 1.80 19.37 -2.79
C PRO A 162 1.65 18.73 -1.40
N GLY A 163 2.68 18.86 -0.57
CA GLY A 163 2.74 18.17 0.73
C GLY A 163 1.61 18.48 1.72
N GLU A 164 0.86 19.57 1.54
CA GLU A 164 -0.27 20.01 2.36
C GLU A 164 -1.44 19.01 2.33
N ILE A 165 -1.65 18.38 1.17
CA ILE A 165 -2.74 17.40 0.97
C ILE A 165 -2.27 15.95 1.10
N ARG A 166 -1.07 15.75 1.64
CA ARG A 166 -0.41 14.45 1.72
C ARG A 166 -1.28 13.37 2.36
N GLU A 167 -1.95 13.66 3.47
CA GLU A 167 -2.80 12.66 4.15
C GLU A 167 -3.97 12.18 3.27
N PHE A 168 -4.55 13.09 2.49
CA PHE A 168 -5.60 12.72 1.53
C PHE A 168 -5.02 11.85 0.42
N VAL A 169 -3.90 12.25 -0.18
CA VAL A 169 -3.26 11.51 -1.26
C VAL A 169 -2.72 10.15 -0.79
N ARG A 170 -2.21 10.05 0.45
CA ARG A 170 -1.83 8.79 1.09
C ARG A 170 -3.02 7.83 1.14
N SER A 171 -4.19 8.33 1.55
CA SER A 171 -5.41 7.53 1.60
C SER A 171 -5.82 7.07 0.19
N VAL A 172 -5.69 7.94 -0.82
CA VAL A 172 -5.92 7.55 -2.23
C VAL A 172 -4.91 6.49 -2.68
N ALA A 173 -3.63 6.63 -2.34
CA ALA A 173 -2.58 5.68 -2.71
C ALA A 173 -2.82 4.30 -2.10
N VAL A 174 -3.21 4.23 -0.82
CA VAL A 174 -3.57 2.98 -0.15
C VAL A 174 -4.76 2.31 -0.84
N GLU A 175 -5.83 3.06 -1.11
CA GLU A 175 -6.99 2.52 -1.84
C GLU A 175 -6.64 2.16 -3.28
N LEU A 176 -5.75 2.89 -3.95
CA LEU A 176 -5.36 2.60 -5.32
C LEU A 176 -4.52 1.32 -5.41
N GLU A 177 -3.49 1.18 -4.57
CA GLU A 177 -2.66 -0.04 -4.49
C GLU A 177 -3.52 -1.26 -4.12
N SER A 178 -4.64 -1.07 -3.43
CA SER A 178 -5.58 -2.15 -3.20
C SER A 178 -6.22 -2.73 -4.46
N ILE A 179 -6.37 -1.91 -5.49
CA ILE A 179 -7.09 -2.23 -6.72
C ILE A 179 -6.09 -2.67 -7.80
N ILE A 180 -5.03 -1.87 -8.05
CA ILE A 180 -4.02 -2.14 -9.09
C ILE A 180 -2.82 -2.97 -8.59
N GLY A 181 -2.72 -3.19 -7.28
CA GLY A 181 -1.62 -3.89 -6.63
C GLY A 181 -0.48 -3.00 -6.13
N PRO A 182 0.39 -3.54 -5.25
CA PRO A 182 1.44 -2.79 -4.60
C PRO A 182 2.56 -2.52 -5.60
N ASP A 183 3.22 -1.39 -5.38
CA ASP A 183 4.31 -0.88 -6.21
C ASP A 183 3.91 -0.54 -7.67
N SER A 184 2.63 -0.69 -8.02
CA SER A 184 2.05 -0.20 -9.28
C SER A 184 1.79 1.31 -9.25
N CYS A 185 1.69 1.90 -8.06
CA CYS A 185 1.50 3.34 -7.84
C CYS A 185 2.78 3.98 -7.28
N PHE A 186 3.29 5.02 -7.95
CA PHE A 186 4.30 5.88 -7.38
C PHE A 186 3.66 6.90 -6.43
N TYR A 187 3.86 6.67 -5.14
CA TYR A 187 3.64 7.60 -4.04
C TYR A 187 4.96 7.73 -3.26
N ASP A 188 5.50 8.95 -3.19
CA ASP A 188 6.87 9.23 -2.74
C ASP A 188 7.25 8.55 -1.40
N GLN A 189 6.36 8.58 -0.41
CA GLN A 189 6.64 8.06 0.93
C GLN A 189 6.83 6.54 0.95
N ASN A 190 6.23 5.80 0.02
CA ASN A 190 6.42 4.36 -0.12
C ASN A 190 7.86 3.99 -0.50
N PHE A 191 8.62 4.97 -1.02
CA PHE A 191 9.99 4.78 -1.50
C PHE A 191 10.99 5.70 -0.78
N THR A 192 10.66 6.20 0.41
CA THR A 192 11.45 7.18 1.18
C THR A 192 12.94 6.82 1.25
N SER A 193 13.27 5.56 1.54
CA SER A 193 14.65 5.09 1.65
C SER A 193 15.42 5.14 0.34
N GLN A 194 14.73 4.96 -0.79
CA GLN A 194 15.33 4.94 -2.13
C GLN A 194 15.39 6.35 -2.75
N LEU A 195 14.46 7.23 -2.38
CA LEU A 195 14.46 8.64 -2.80
C LEU A 195 15.50 9.47 -2.05
N ALA A 196 16.04 8.99 -0.93
CA ALA A 196 17.09 9.66 -0.16
C ALA A 196 18.47 9.62 -0.86
N MET A 197 18.56 10.17 -2.07
CA MET A 197 19.74 10.14 -2.94
C MET A 197 20.02 11.49 -3.61
N PRO A 198 21.26 11.75 -4.05
CA PRO A 198 21.58 12.89 -4.92
C PRO A 198 20.87 12.78 -6.28
N SER A 199 20.69 13.92 -6.96
CA SER A 199 20.05 14.00 -8.29
C SER A 199 18.64 13.39 -8.34
N LEU A 200 17.89 13.54 -7.25
CA LEU A 200 16.53 13.05 -7.13
C LEU A 200 15.59 13.68 -8.18
N ASP A 201 15.89 14.89 -8.66
CA ASP A 201 15.16 15.59 -9.71
C ASP A 201 15.18 14.84 -11.06
N ASP A 202 16.33 14.30 -11.46
CA ASP A 202 16.45 13.50 -12.68
C ASP A 202 15.61 12.21 -12.57
N LEU A 203 15.67 11.56 -11.41
CA LEU A 203 14.90 10.35 -11.14
C LEU A 203 13.38 10.62 -11.18
N LEU A 204 12.91 11.67 -10.51
CA LEU A 204 11.48 12.00 -10.51
C LEU A 204 10.99 12.36 -11.91
N GLN A 205 11.75 13.18 -12.67
CA GLN A 205 11.37 13.50 -14.05
C GLN A 205 11.19 12.24 -14.89
N ASP A 206 12.11 11.29 -14.77
CA ASP A 206 12.05 10.02 -15.49
C ASP A 206 10.88 9.13 -15.04
N ILE A 207 10.60 9.06 -13.73
CA ILE A 207 9.43 8.35 -13.18
C ILE A 207 8.14 8.91 -13.77
N TYR A 208 7.91 10.23 -13.63
CA TYR A 208 6.68 10.86 -14.09
C TYR A 208 6.52 10.80 -15.61
N ARG A 209 7.62 11.01 -16.36
CA ARG A 209 7.56 11.14 -17.81
C ARG A 209 7.62 9.81 -18.56
N ASN A 210 8.56 8.95 -18.21
CA ASN A 210 8.88 7.77 -19.01
C ASN A 210 8.38 6.47 -18.38
N ARG A 211 8.33 6.40 -17.05
CA ARG A 211 8.04 5.16 -16.33
C ARG A 211 6.68 5.14 -15.62
N SER A 212 5.79 6.08 -15.94
CA SER A 212 4.41 6.08 -15.43
C SER A 212 3.43 6.12 -16.58
N LYS A 213 2.50 5.16 -16.68
CA LYS A 213 1.49 5.18 -17.75
C LYS A 213 0.55 6.38 -17.60
N LEU A 214 0.07 6.63 -16.39
CA LEU A 214 -0.78 7.75 -16.02
C LEU A 214 -0.11 8.62 -14.95
N VAL A 215 -0.15 9.94 -15.11
CA VAL A 215 0.22 10.92 -14.08
C VAL A 215 -1.03 11.62 -13.58
N VAL A 216 -1.29 11.51 -12.28
CA VAL A 216 -2.41 12.18 -11.62
C VAL A 216 -1.86 13.40 -10.89
N ALA A 217 -2.24 14.59 -11.32
CA ALA A 217 -1.82 15.84 -10.72
C ALA A 217 -2.94 16.39 -9.82
N PHE A 218 -2.68 16.41 -8.51
CA PHE A 218 -3.57 16.99 -7.50
C PHE A 218 -3.31 18.49 -7.37
N LEU A 219 -4.14 19.28 -8.03
CA LEU A 219 -4.01 20.73 -8.15
C LEU A 219 -4.55 21.44 -6.90
N CYS A 220 -3.76 22.32 -6.31
CA CYS A 220 -4.21 23.23 -5.24
C CYS A 220 -3.50 24.61 -5.36
N SER A 221 -3.87 25.59 -4.55
CA SER A 221 -3.27 26.93 -4.56
C SER A 221 -1.77 26.92 -4.27
N ASP A 222 -1.29 25.95 -3.50
CA ASP A 222 0.11 25.79 -3.14
C ASP A 222 0.91 24.93 -4.12
N PHE A 223 0.27 24.43 -5.18
CA PHE A 223 0.89 23.54 -6.17
C PHE A 223 2.14 24.14 -6.82
N GLN A 224 2.23 25.47 -6.90
CA GLN A 224 3.38 26.16 -7.51
C GLN A 224 4.44 26.62 -6.51
N ASN A 225 4.12 26.66 -5.23
CA ASN A 225 4.92 27.36 -4.23
C ASN A 225 6.10 26.51 -3.70
N LYS A 226 6.26 25.26 -4.16
CA LYS A 226 7.29 24.32 -3.67
C LYS A 226 8.26 23.89 -4.77
N GLU A 227 9.55 23.84 -4.42
CA GLU A 227 10.65 23.44 -5.31
C GLU A 227 10.41 22.08 -5.97
N TRP A 228 9.88 21.11 -5.23
CA TRP A 228 9.60 19.76 -5.74
C TRP A 228 8.45 19.75 -6.76
N CYS A 229 7.36 20.48 -6.52
CA CYS A 229 6.23 20.53 -7.45
C CYS A 229 6.62 21.16 -8.80
N GLY A 230 7.62 22.05 -8.84
CA GLY A 230 8.13 22.61 -10.10
C GLY A 230 8.75 21.56 -11.04
N ILE A 231 9.36 20.51 -10.50
CA ILE A 231 10.02 19.44 -11.27
C ILE A 231 8.99 18.48 -11.82
N GLU A 232 8.07 17.98 -10.98
CA GLU A 232 6.98 17.10 -11.39
C GLU A 232 6.10 17.78 -12.44
N PHE A 233 5.84 19.07 -12.24
CA PHE A 233 5.03 19.83 -13.16
C PHE A 233 5.74 20.16 -14.47
N ARG A 234 7.07 20.20 -14.49
CA ARG A 234 7.82 20.22 -15.76
C ARG A 234 7.57 18.95 -16.56
N ALA A 235 7.67 17.77 -15.92
CA ALA A 235 7.37 16.49 -16.59
C ALA A 235 5.92 16.46 -17.12
N ILE A 236 4.95 16.91 -16.32
CA ILE A 236 3.54 17.02 -16.76
C ILE A 236 3.39 17.97 -17.96
N LYS A 237 4.04 19.15 -17.92
CA LYS A 237 4.03 20.09 -19.06
C LYS A 237 4.63 19.47 -20.30
N GLU A 238 5.72 18.73 -20.18
CA GLU A 238 6.35 18.04 -21.32
C GLU A 238 5.43 16.99 -21.94
N ILE A 239 4.77 16.15 -21.13
CA ILE A 239 3.77 15.17 -21.60
C ILE A 239 2.66 15.87 -22.41
N ILE A 240 2.17 17.01 -21.92
CA ILE A 240 1.15 17.81 -22.60
C ILE A 240 1.69 18.41 -23.90
N MET A 241 2.93 18.92 -23.89
CA MET A 241 3.59 19.46 -25.08
C MET A 241 3.81 18.38 -26.16
N GLU A 242 4.07 17.13 -25.76
CA GLU A 242 4.18 15.96 -26.64
C GLU A 242 2.82 15.43 -27.12
N ARG A 243 1.71 16.09 -26.72
CA ARG A 243 0.31 15.78 -27.06
C ARG A 243 -0.17 14.45 -26.49
N GLU A 244 0.47 13.96 -25.44
CA GLU A 244 0.09 12.75 -24.73
C GLU A 244 -0.91 13.05 -23.60
N ASN A 245 -1.84 13.99 -23.83
CA ASN A 245 -2.80 14.48 -22.83
C ASN A 245 -3.60 13.36 -22.16
N LYS A 246 -3.80 12.22 -22.84
CA LYS A 246 -4.46 11.03 -22.29
C LYS A 246 -3.70 10.42 -21.09
N ARG A 247 -2.42 10.71 -20.91
CA ARG A 247 -1.59 10.26 -19.78
C ARG A 247 -1.63 11.18 -18.58
N VAL A 248 -2.34 12.31 -18.66
CA VAL A 248 -2.51 13.24 -17.54
C VAL A 248 -3.96 13.19 -17.05
N MET A 249 -4.13 13.25 -15.73
CA MET A 249 -5.42 13.36 -15.08
C MET A 249 -5.35 14.42 -13.98
N TYR A 250 -6.29 15.36 -13.98
CA TYR A 250 -6.37 16.41 -12.97
C TYR A 250 -7.37 16.09 -11.88
N VAL A 251 -6.94 16.22 -10.63
CA VAL A 251 -7.80 16.23 -9.45
C VAL A 251 -7.61 17.58 -8.77
N ARG A 252 -8.67 18.36 -8.65
CA ARG A 252 -8.62 19.71 -8.09
C ARG A 252 -9.03 19.70 -6.62
N MET A 253 -8.18 20.22 -5.75
CA MET A 253 -8.38 20.21 -4.29
C MET A 253 -8.85 21.56 -3.74
N ASP A 254 -8.69 22.64 -4.52
CA ASP A 254 -9.23 23.98 -4.23
C ASP A 254 -9.38 24.81 -5.52
N ASP A 255 -9.87 26.04 -5.38
CA ASP A 255 -10.06 26.96 -6.53
C ASP A 255 -8.80 27.79 -6.87
N GLY A 256 -7.64 27.42 -6.33
CA GLY A 256 -6.35 28.04 -6.56
C GLY A 256 -5.95 28.04 -8.04
N HIS A 257 -5.17 29.04 -8.44
CA HIS A 257 -4.63 29.11 -9.79
C HIS A 257 -3.39 28.23 -9.92
N VAL A 258 -3.31 27.49 -11.02
CA VAL A 258 -2.11 26.72 -11.41
C VAL A 258 -1.78 27.05 -12.87
N ASP A 259 -0.61 27.66 -13.10
CA ASP A 259 -0.11 28.03 -14.42
C ASP A 259 -0.10 26.83 -15.35
N GLY A 260 -0.58 26.98 -16.57
CA GLY A 260 -0.60 25.87 -17.54
C GLY A 260 -1.78 24.92 -17.37
N VAL A 261 -2.61 25.07 -16.33
CA VAL A 261 -3.95 24.49 -16.27
C VAL A 261 -4.97 25.54 -16.69
N LEU A 262 -5.69 25.28 -17.77
CA LEU A 262 -6.67 26.19 -18.34
C LEU A 262 -8.03 26.00 -17.68
N LYS A 263 -8.85 27.06 -17.69
CA LYS A 263 -10.24 27.00 -17.19
C LYS A 263 -11.12 26.03 -17.98
N THR A 264 -10.71 25.67 -19.19
CA THR A 264 -11.42 24.75 -20.08
C THR A 264 -11.00 23.30 -19.88
N ASP A 265 -9.95 23.03 -19.09
CA ASP A 265 -9.48 21.67 -18.86
C ASP A 265 -10.46 20.92 -17.95
N GLY A 266 -10.68 19.64 -18.27
CA GLY A 266 -11.48 18.77 -17.42
C GLY A 266 -10.68 18.33 -16.19
N TYR A 267 -11.34 18.32 -15.03
CA TYR A 267 -10.77 17.83 -13.77
C TYR A 267 -11.85 17.13 -12.96
N ILE A 268 -11.42 16.30 -12.02
CA ILE A 268 -12.27 15.81 -10.93
C ILE A 268 -12.17 16.80 -9.77
N ASP A 269 -13.29 17.24 -9.20
CA ASP A 269 -13.26 18.03 -7.96
C ASP A 269 -13.06 17.09 -6.77
N GLY A 270 -11.84 17.04 -6.25
CA GLY A 270 -11.47 16.16 -5.14
C GLY A 270 -12.19 16.47 -3.83
N ARG A 271 -12.85 17.62 -3.71
CA ARG A 271 -13.64 18.00 -2.53
C ARG A 271 -14.99 17.29 -2.47
N ASP A 272 -15.49 16.82 -3.62
CA ASP A 272 -16.78 16.15 -3.75
C ASP A 272 -16.68 14.62 -3.64
N HIS A 273 -15.47 14.09 -3.45
CA HIS A 273 -15.18 12.66 -3.52
C HIS A 273 -14.32 12.19 -2.35
N ASN A 274 -14.59 10.98 -1.85
CA ASN A 274 -13.71 10.35 -0.88
C ASN A 274 -12.50 9.69 -1.58
N PRO A 275 -11.45 9.29 -0.83
CA PRO A 275 -10.27 8.66 -1.42
C PRO A 275 -10.55 7.40 -2.26
N ALA A 276 -11.51 6.58 -1.86
CA ALA A 276 -11.88 5.36 -2.57
C ALA A 276 -12.57 5.65 -3.92
N ASP A 277 -13.35 6.73 -4.03
CA ASP A 277 -13.93 7.20 -5.29
C ASP A 277 -12.84 7.66 -6.25
N ILE A 278 -11.89 8.47 -5.76
CA ILE A 278 -10.75 8.94 -6.56
C ILE A 278 -9.90 7.75 -7.05
N ALA A 279 -9.57 6.80 -6.18
CA ALA A 279 -8.84 5.59 -6.55
C ALA A 279 -9.57 4.79 -7.66
N ARG A 280 -10.90 4.66 -7.58
CA ARG A 280 -11.71 4.01 -8.63
C ARG A 280 -11.66 4.76 -9.96
N TYR A 281 -11.72 6.09 -9.96
CA TYR A 281 -11.60 6.87 -11.19
C TYR A 281 -10.21 6.76 -11.83
N ILE A 282 -9.17 6.71 -11.00
CA ILE A 282 -7.79 6.51 -11.48
C ILE A 282 -7.66 5.12 -12.11
N GLN A 283 -8.14 4.05 -11.45
CA GLN A 283 -8.17 2.70 -12.01
C GLN A 283 -8.83 2.67 -13.40
N GLN A 284 -10.02 3.28 -13.54
CA GLN A 284 -10.72 3.32 -14.83
C GLN A 284 -9.88 3.97 -15.93
N ARG A 285 -9.09 4.99 -15.60
CA ARG A 285 -8.19 5.66 -16.55
C ARG A 285 -7.00 4.78 -16.93
N VAL A 286 -6.46 4.03 -15.99
CA VAL A 286 -5.40 3.03 -16.24
C VAL A 286 -5.90 1.94 -17.19
N ASP A 287 -7.09 1.40 -16.96
CA ASP A 287 -7.68 0.36 -17.82
C ASP A 287 -7.87 0.82 -19.26
N LEU A 288 -8.33 2.06 -19.45
CA LEU A 288 -8.46 2.65 -20.79
C LEU A 288 -7.12 2.82 -21.50
N LEU A 289 -6.05 3.16 -20.77
CA LEU A 289 -4.71 3.29 -21.35
C LEU A 289 -4.10 1.92 -21.69
N ASN A 290 -4.39 0.89 -20.89
CA ASN A 290 -3.95 -0.47 -21.18
C ASN A 290 -4.70 -1.08 -22.39
N ALA A 291 -5.93 -0.64 -22.68
CA ALA A 291 -6.70 -1.09 -23.83
C ALA A 291 -6.28 -0.42 -25.17
N ASP A 292 -5.64 0.76 -25.11
CA ASP A 292 -5.19 1.53 -26.28
C ASP A 292 -3.78 1.09 -26.79
N ASN A 293 -3.05 0.26 -26.04
CA ASN A 293 -1.70 -0.26 -26.35
C ASN A 293 -1.72 -1.71 -26.85
#